data_AF-A0A3Q3MRS2-F1
#
_entry.id   AF-A0A3Q3MRS2-F1
#
_cell.length_a   1.000
_cell.length_b   1.000
_cell.length_c   1.000
_cell.angle_alpha   90.00
_cell.angle_beta   90.00
_cell.angle_gamma   90.00
#
_symmetry.space_group_name_H-M   'P 1'
#
loop_
_entity.id
_entity.type
_entity.pdbx_description
1 polymer ?
#
loop_
_entity_poly.entity_id
_entity_poly.type
_entity_poly.pdbx_seq_one_letter_code
_entity_poly.pdbx_strand_id
1 'polypeptide(L)'
;VFLFVAESYSNPLAPEGHEVDDHRAAAQSKLTNDDFRKLLMTPRAAPSSAPPSKSRQHEMPRDYNEDEDPAARRRKKKSYYAKLRQQEMERERELAEKYRDRARERRDGVNKDYEETELISTTANYRAVGPTAEADKSAAEKRRQLIQESKFLGGDMEHTHLVKGLDFALLQKVRAEITSKEKEEEDMMEKVQKEDSNITHSLNSNHCVIALSPSGRNIYRVVFRTGGVERNELFLPGRMAFLWGSNSYAECYPAT
;
A
#
# COMPACT_ATOMS: atom_id res chain seq x y z
N VAL A 1 56.00 13.04 -11.38
CA VAL A 1 55.06 14.10 -10.92
C VAL A 1 54.40 14.66 -12.17
N PHE A 2 53.17 14.25 -12.48
CA PHE A 2 52.39 14.79 -13.59
C PHE A 2 51.43 15.84 -13.03
N LEU A 3 51.61 17.10 -13.45
CA LEU A 3 50.74 18.21 -13.10
C LEU A 3 49.54 18.22 -14.05
N PHE A 4 48.34 17.97 -13.52
CA PHE A 4 47.09 18.24 -14.22
C PHE A 4 46.79 19.74 -14.13
N VAL A 5 46.80 20.43 -15.27
CA VAL A 5 46.25 21.78 -15.39
C VAL A 5 44.74 21.63 -15.53
N ALA A 6 43.99 22.10 -14.53
CA ALA A 6 42.54 22.21 -14.62
C ALA A 6 42.20 23.44 -15.48
N GLU A 7 41.93 23.23 -16.76
CA GLU A 7 41.30 24.26 -17.59
C GLU A 7 39.92 24.58 -17.01
N SER A 8 39.77 25.82 -16.56
CA SER A 8 38.53 26.36 -16.02
C SER A 8 37.56 26.56 -17.19
N TYR A 9 36.64 25.62 -17.37
CA TYR A 9 35.56 25.75 -18.35
C TYR A 9 34.61 26.87 -17.89
N SER A 10 34.83 28.09 -18.37
CA SER A 10 33.88 29.20 -18.22
C SER A 10 32.94 29.21 -19.42
N ASN A 11 31.62 29.19 -19.18
CA ASN A 11 30.63 29.41 -20.23
C ASN A 11 30.92 30.73 -20.97
N PRO A 12 30.84 30.76 -22.31
CA PRO A 12 31.09 31.98 -23.07
C PRO A 12 30.09 33.08 -22.71
N LEU A 13 30.56 34.32 -22.67
CA LEU A 13 29.71 35.49 -22.47
C LEU A 13 28.62 35.53 -23.55
N ALA A 14 27.38 35.83 -23.15
CA ALA A 14 26.29 36.00 -24.09
C ALA A 14 26.59 37.17 -25.05
N PRO A 15 26.23 37.06 -26.35
CA PRO A 15 26.51 38.10 -27.34
C PRO A 15 25.82 39.42 -27.00
N GLU A 16 26.52 40.54 -27.24
CA GLU A 16 25.99 41.89 -27.07
C GLU A 16 24.76 42.08 -27.99
N GLY A 17 23.59 42.23 -27.39
CA GLY A 17 22.31 42.39 -28.08
C GLY A 17 21.18 41.47 -27.61
N HIS A 18 21.43 40.54 -26.68
CA HIS A 18 20.33 39.81 -26.04
C HIS A 18 19.68 40.69 -24.97
N GLU A 19 18.59 41.37 -25.32
CA GLU A 19 17.68 41.92 -24.34
C GLU A 19 17.12 40.74 -23.53
N VAL A 20 17.49 40.66 -22.26
CA VAL A 20 16.77 39.84 -21.31
C VAL A 20 15.44 40.55 -21.09
N ASP A 21 14.36 39.98 -21.62
CA ASP A 21 13.01 40.41 -21.23
C ASP A 21 12.94 40.31 -19.70
N ASP A 22 13.03 41.46 -19.05
CA ASP A 22 12.96 41.59 -17.61
C ASP A 22 11.52 41.23 -17.21
N HIS A 23 11.25 39.93 -17.05
CA HIS A 23 9.95 39.39 -16.62
C HIS A 23 9.49 39.98 -15.27
N ARG A 24 10.38 40.71 -14.58
CA ARG A 24 10.10 41.50 -13.38
C ARG A 24 9.22 42.74 -13.66
N ALA A 25 9.26 43.33 -14.86
CA ALA A 25 8.40 44.45 -15.24
C ALA A 25 6.97 43.99 -15.61
N ALA A 26 6.83 42.84 -16.28
CA ALA A 26 5.53 42.21 -16.56
C ALA A 26 4.80 41.77 -15.27
N ALA A 27 5.55 41.53 -14.20
CA ALA A 27 5.00 41.17 -12.89
C ALA A 27 4.47 42.37 -12.08
N GLN A 28 4.44 43.61 -12.61
CA GLN A 28 3.84 44.75 -11.91
C GLN A 28 2.37 44.98 -12.29
N SER A 29 1.88 44.42 -13.40
CA SER A 29 0.44 44.39 -13.71
C SER A 29 -0.26 43.20 -13.06
N LYS A 30 -0.09 43.03 -11.75
CA LYS A 30 -0.75 41.95 -10.99
C LYS A 30 -2.23 42.30 -10.86
N LEU A 31 -3.05 41.84 -11.80
CA LEU A 31 -4.49 41.70 -11.56
C LEU A 31 -4.66 40.97 -10.23
N THR A 32 -5.39 41.59 -9.31
CA THR A 32 -5.62 41.02 -7.97
C THR A 32 -6.68 39.93 -8.04
N ASN A 33 -6.82 39.14 -6.98
CA ASN A 33 -7.86 38.11 -6.90
C ASN A 33 -9.27 38.71 -7.11
N ASP A 34 -9.47 39.99 -6.76
CA ASP A 34 -10.72 40.71 -7.00
C ASP A 34 -11.00 40.98 -8.47
N ASP A 35 -9.98 41.20 -9.31
CA ASP A 35 -10.17 41.31 -10.76
C ASP A 35 -10.54 39.96 -11.38
N PHE A 36 -10.02 38.86 -10.84
CA PHE A 36 -10.45 37.52 -11.23
C PHE A 36 -11.91 37.25 -10.87
N ARG A 37 -12.36 37.70 -9.69
CA ARG A 37 -13.78 37.60 -9.29
C ARG A 37 -14.67 38.44 -10.20
N LYS A 38 -14.23 39.65 -10.58
CA LYS A 38 -14.95 40.48 -11.55
C LYS A 38 -15.08 39.78 -12.90
N LEU A 39 -14.00 39.18 -13.41
CA LEU A 39 -14.00 38.45 -14.68
C LEU A 39 -15.00 37.27 -14.69
N LEU A 40 -15.14 36.59 -13.55
CA LEU A 40 -16.10 35.48 -13.38
C LEU A 40 -17.56 35.97 -13.24
N MET A 41 -17.77 37.17 -12.70
CA MET A 41 -19.10 37.75 -12.50
C MET A 41 -19.61 38.55 -13.70
N THR A 42 -18.71 39.01 -14.58
CA THR A 42 -19.11 39.65 -15.83
C THR A 42 -19.61 38.61 -16.82
N PRO A 43 -20.88 38.64 -17.27
CA PRO A 43 -21.35 37.75 -18.32
C PRO A 43 -20.52 37.99 -19.57
N ARG A 44 -19.81 36.94 -20.02
CA ARG A 44 -18.97 36.97 -21.22
C ARG A 44 -19.83 37.45 -22.40
N ALA A 45 -19.43 38.54 -23.05
CA ALA A 45 -20.10 39.02 -24.26
C ALA A 45 -20.14 37.89 -25.31
N ALA A 46 -21.34 37.57 -25.79
CA ALA A 46 -21.54 36.55 -26.81
C ALA A 46 -20.87 37.00 -28.12
N PRO A 47 -20.08 36.14 -28.80
CA PRO A 47 -19.56 36.46 -30.12
C PRO A 47 -20.71 36.59 -31.13
N SER A 48 -20.66 37.61 -32.00
CA SER A 48 -21.70 37.96 -32.98
C SER A 48 -21.88 36.95 -34.14
N SER A 49 -21.21 35.80 -34.13
CA SER A 49 -21.38 34.79 -35.18
C SER A 49 -21.36 33.38 -34.59
N ALA A 50 -22.55 32.80 -34.45
CA ALA A 50 -22.69 31.36 -34.26
C ALA A 50 -22.50 30.65 -35.63
N PRO A 51 -21.71 29.57 -35.71
CA PRO A 51 -21.75 28.70 -36.88
C PRO A 51 -23.05 27.88 -36.86
N PRO A 52 -23.62 27.51 -38.03
CA PRO A 52 -24.89 26.79 -38.08
C PRO A 52 -24.74 25.42 -37.40
N SER A 53 -25.66 25.12 -36.48
CA SER A 53 -25.79 23.81 -35.87
C SER A 53 -26.15 22.79 -36.94
N LYS A 54 -25.21 21.89 -37.28
CA LYS A 54 -25.52 20.70 -38.07
C LYS A 54 -26.48 19.82 -37.26
N SER A 55 -27.67 19.62 -37.77
CA SER A 55 -28.60 18.59 -37.29
C SER A 55 -27.95 17.22 -37.47
N ARG A 56 -27.64 16.55 -36.36
CA ARG A 56 -27.28 15.13 -36.39
C ARG A 56 -28.54 14.34 -36.70
N GLN A 57 -28.49 13.56 -37.78
CA GLN A 57 -29.49 12.54 -38.09
C GLN A 57 -29.49 11.51 -36.94
N HIS A 58 -30.69 11.23 -36.43
CA HIS A 58 -30.91 10.25 -35.38
C HIS A 58 -30.95 8.86 -36.03
N GLU A 59 -29.88 8.09 -35.92
CA GLU A 59 -29.90 6.67 -36.29
C GLU A 59 -30.46 5.82 -35.13
N MET A 60 -31.16 4.75 -35.52
CA MET A 60 -31.93 3.81 -34.71
C MET A 60 -31.18 3.30 -33.46
N PRO A 61 -31.90 2.87 -32.40
CA PRO A 61 -31.30 2.37 -31.17
C PRO A 61 -30.36 1.18 -31.44
N ARG A 62 -29.05 1.41 -31.40
CA ARG A 62 -28.05 0.37 -31.17
C ARG A 62 -28.10 0.02 -29.69
N ASP A 63 -28.12 -1.28 -29.36
CA ASP A 63 -27.95 -1.76 -27.99
C ASP A 63 -26.72 -1.09 -27.37
N TYR A 64 -26.98 -0.22 -26.39
CA TYR A 64 -25.95 0.62 -25.78
C TYR A 64 -25.12 -0.23 -24.83
N ASN A 65 -23.95 -0.68 -25.29
CA ASN A 65 -22.99 -1.32 -24.42
C ASN A 65 -22.18 -0.24 -23.69
N GLU A 66 -22.52 0.02 -22.44
CA GLU A 66 -21.92 1.08 -21.61
C GLU A 66 -20.41 0.87 -21.39
N ASP A 67 -19.89 -0.33 -21.64
CA ASP A 67 -18.46 -0.64 -21.50
C ASP A 67 -17.61 -0.25 -22.72
N GLU A 68 -18.22 0.02 -23.87
CA GLU A 68 -17.52 0.49 -25.08
C GLU A 68 -17.44 2.03 -25.15
N ASP A 69 -18.30 2.75 -24.41
CA ASP A 69 -18.34 4.22 -24.43
C ASP A 69 -17.19 4.85 -23.59
N PRO A 70 -16.26 5.60 -24.23
CA PRO A 70 -15.19 6.30 -23.51
C PRO A 70 -15.69 7.29 -22.45
N ALA A 71 -16.90 7.86 -22.63
CA ALA A 71 -17.49 8.77 -21.66
C ALA A 71 -18.00 8.02 -20.41
N ALA A 72 -18.62 6.86 -20.58
CA ALA A 72 -19.02 5.98 -19.49
C ALA A 72 -17.80 5.48 -18.68
N ARG A 73 -16.71 5.08 -19.35
CA ARG A 73 -15.44 4.71 -18.67
C ARG A 73 -14.87 5.86 -17.84
N ARG A 74 -14.92 7.09 -18.35
CA ARG A 74 -14.51 8.29 -17.59
C ARG A 74 -15.40 8.54 -16.37
N ARG A 75 -16.72 8.35 -16.48
CA ARG A 75 -17.67 8.49 -15.36
C ARG A 75 -17.42 7.43 -14.27
N LYS A 76 -17.24 6.15 -14.67
CA LYS A 76 -16.91 5.03 -13.76
C LYS A 76 -15.59 5.28 -13.03
N LYS A 77 -14.56 5.77 -13.72
CA LYS A 77 -13.26 6.13 -13.09
C LYS A 77 -13.42 7.29 -12.09
N LYS A 78 -14.17 8.33 -12.43
CA LYS A 78 -14.40 9.48 -11.53
C LYS A 78 -15.19 9.09 -10.29
N SER A 79 -16.25 8.28 -10.43
CA SER A 79 -17.03 7.80 -9.29
C SER A 79 -16.22 6.86 -8.40
N TYR A 80 -15.33 6.05 -8.97
CA TYR A 80 -14.40 5.19 -8.22
C TYR A 80 -13.47 6.01 -7.30
N TYR A 81 -12.75 7.01 -7.83
CA TYR A 81 -11.89 7.85 -6.99
C TYR A 81 -12.67 8.71 -6.00
N ALA A 82 -13.90 9.12 -6.34
CA ALA A 82 -14.76 9.83 -5.40
C ALA A 82 -15.17 8.93 -4.21
N LYS A 83 -15.47 7.65 -4.45
CA LYS A 83 -15.76 6.67 -3.40
C LYS A 83 -14.53 6.40 -2.53
N LEU A 84 -13.35 6.28 -3.13
CA LEU A 84 -12.10 6.06 -2.39
C LEU A 84 -11.81 7.23 -1.42
N ARG A 85 -11.99 8.47 -1.89
CA ARG A 85 -11.84 9.67 -1.06
C ARG A 85 -12.89 9.76 0.05
N GLN A 86 -14.12 9.31 -0.20
CA GLN A 86 -15.14 9.25 0.85
C GLN A 86 -14.80 8.20 1.90
N GLN A 87 -14.29 7.04 1.50
CA GLN A 87 -13.86 6.00 2.43
C GLN A 87 -12.68 6.46 3.30
N GLU A 88 -11.73 7.21 2.74
CA GLU A 88 -10.65 7.86 3.51
C GLU A 88 -11.21 8.86 4.52
N MET A 89 -12.12 9.75 4.09
CA MET A 89 -12.75 10.75 4.96
C MET A 89 -13.58 10.12 6.08
N GLU A 90 -14.31 9.03 5.79
CA GLU A 90 -15.09 8.29 6.76
C GLU A 90 -14.18 7.61 7.79
N ARG A 91 -13.09 6.98 7.34
CA ARG A 91 -12.07 6.39 8.24
C ARG A 91 -11.42 7.43 9.14
N GLU A 92 -11.07 8.60 8.61
CA GLU A 92 -10.52 9.71 9.39
C GLU A 92 -11.54 10.25 10.40
N ARG A 93 -12.82 10.33 10.01
CA ARG A 93 -13.91 10.73 10.90
C ARG A 93 -14.15 9.73 12.01
N GLU A 94 -14.16 8.43 11.72
CA GLU A 94 -14.25 7.37 12.72
C GLU A 94 -13.09 7.42 13.72
N LEU A 95 -11.86 7.65 13.23
CA LEU A 95 -10.68 7.84 14.08
C LEU A 95 -10.81 9.09 14.96
N ALA A 96 -11.36 10.18 14.42
CA ALA A 96 -11.60 11.41 15.18
C ALA A 96 -12.72 11.26 16.22
N GLU A 97 -13.81 10.56 15.90
CA GLU A 97 -14.89 10.25 16.84
C GLU A 97 -14.41 9.31 17.96
N LYS A 98 -13.48 8.40 17.66
CA LYS A 98 -12.84 7.52 18.64
C LYS A 98 -11.77 8.24 19.49
N TYR A 99 -11.30 9.42 19.08
CA TYR A 99 -10.29 10.18 19.82
C TYR A 99 -10.91 10.93 21.00
N ARG A 100 -10.57 10.53 22.22
CA ARG A 100 -10.94 11.24 23.45
C ARG A 100 -10.03 12.45 23.65
N ASP A 101 -10.56 13.65 23.41
CA ASP A 101 -9.85 14.92 23.65
C ASP A 101 -9.79 15.26 25.15
N ARG A 102 -8.83 14.65 25.85
CA ARG A 102 -8.60 14.84 27.29
C ARG A 102 -8.19 16.28 27.65
N ALA A 103 -7.66 17.06 26.71
CA ALA A 103 -7.28 18.45 26.95
C ALA A 103 -8.53 19.35 27.01
N ARG A 104 -9.50 19.10 26.13
CA ARG A 104 -10.81 19.76 26.15
C ARG A 104 -11.64 19.37 27.37
N GLU A 105 -11.66 18.09 27.75
CA GLU A 105 -12.33 17.63 28.99
C GLU A 105 -11.82 18.34 30.26
N ARG A 106 -10.52 18.67 30.31
CA ARG A 106 -9.96 19.47 31.41
C ARG A 106 -10.36 20.94 31.37
N ARG A 107 -10.58 21.53 30.19
CA ARG A 107 -11.04 22.93 30.06
C ARG A 107 -12.52 23.06 30.39
N ASP A 108 -13.34 22.10 29.96
CA ASP A 108 -14.78 22.11 30.15
C ASP A 108 -15.21 21.54 31.52
N GLY A 109 -14.27 20.98 32.29
CA GLY A 109 -14.53 20.41 33.61
C GLY A 109 -15.29 19.08 33.60
N VAL A 110 -15.62 18.54 32.41
CA VAL A 110 -16.39 17.29 32.22
C VAL A 110 -15.47 16.06 32.27
N ASN A 111 -14.44 16.07 33.13
CA ASN A 111 -13.51 14.97 33.23
C ASN A 111 -14.03 13.93 34.24
N LYS A 112 -14.66 12.86 33.74
CA LYS A 112 -15.18 11.75 34.57
C LYS A 112 -14.12 11.14 35.50
N ASP A 113 -12.84 11.21 35.13
CA ASP A 113 -11.72 10.69 35.92
C ASP A 113 -11.57 11.41 37.28
N TYR A 114 -12.12 12.62 37.46
CA TYR A 114 -12.02 13.40 38.71
C TYR A 114 -13.30 13.36 39.56
N GLU A 115 -14.44 12.93 39.01
CA GLU A 115 -15.70 12.79 39.77
C GLU A 115 -15.51 11.89 41.00
N GLU A 116 -14.82 10.76 40.82
CA GLU A 116 -14.55 9.81 41.91
C GLU A 116 -13.61 10.41 42.96
N THR A 117 -12.60 11.18 42.55
CA THR A 117 -11.68 11.85 43.50
C THR A 117 -12.34 12.99 44.27
N GLU A 118 -13.29 13.72 43.65
CA GLU A 118 -14.06 14.78 44.32
C GLU A 118 -15.05 14.19 45.33
N LEU A 119 -15.71 13.08 44.98
CA LEU A 119 -16.54 12.30 45.91
C LEU A 119 -15.73 11.70 47.07
N ILE A 120 -14.52 11.19 46.80
CA ILE A 120 -13.63 10.67 47.84
C ILE A 120 -13.07 11.79 48.72
N SER A 121 -12.72 12.95 48.15
CA SER A 121 -12.21 14.11 48.90
C SER A 121 -13.27 14.70 49.84
N THR A 122 -14.52 14.83 49.36
CA THR A 122 -15.64 15.33 50.16
C THR A 122 -16.08 14.34 51.26
N THR A 123 -15.98 13.03 51.02
CA THR A 123 -16.31 12.00 52.03
C THR A 123 -15.16 11.68 52.99
N ALA A 124 -13.90 11.89 52.59
CA ALA A 124 -12.73 11.69 53.44
C ALA A 124 -12.66 12.67 54.62
N ASN A 125 -13.19 13.89 54.46
CA ASN A 125 -13.25 14.86 55.56
C ASN A 125 -14.23 14.47 56.69
N TYR A 126 -15.17 13.54 56.44
CA TYR A 126 -16.07 13.01 57.47
C TYR A 126 -15.58 11.73 58.15
N ARG A 127 -14.44 11.17 57.70
CA ARG A 127 -13.86 9.92 58.23
C ARG A 127 -12.70 10.16 59.20
N ALA A 128 -12.63 11.35 59.80
CA ALA A 128 -11.62 11.73 60.79
C ALA A 128 -12.03 11.39 62.24
N VAL A 129 -12.82 10.34 62.44
CA VAL A 129 -12.98 9.68 63.75
C VAL A 129 -12.30 8.31 63.64
N GLY A 130 -11.36 8.06 64.56
CA GLY A 130 -10.42 6.93 64.47
C GLY A 130 -11.10 5.56 64.35
N PRO A 131 -10.44 4.58 63.71
CA PRO A 131 -10.99 3.25 63.54
C PRO A 131 -11.22 2.60 64.91
N THR A 132 -12.47 2.27 65.20
CA THR A 132 -12.82 1.46 66.37
C THR A 132 -12.33 0.02 66.17
N ALA A 133 -11.88 -0.60 67.26
CA ALA A 133 -11.09 -1.84 67.32
C ALA A 133 -11.80 -3.13 66.84
N GLU A 134 -12.91 -3.05 66.11
CA GLU A 134 -13.62 -4.21 65.55
C GLU A 134 -13.39 -4.40 64.03
N ALA A 135 -12.61 -3.53 63.37
CA ALA A 135 -12.41 -3.56 61.92
C ALA A 135 -11.36 -4.58 61.42
N ASP A 136 -10.49 -5.11 62.29
CA ASP A 136 -9.39 -6.00 61.89
C ASP A 136 -9.83 -7.46 61.66
N LYS A 137 -11.06 -7.84 62.04
CA LYS A 137 -11.63 -9.17 61.76
C LYS A 137 -12.14 -9.31 60.32
N SER A 138 -12.17 -8.24 59.53
CA SER A 138 -12.81 -8.20 58.21
C SER A 138 -11.88 -8.58 57.04
N ALA A 139 -10.55 -8.48 57.18
CA ALA A 139 -9.64 -8.69 56.04
C ALA A 139 -9.56 -10.17 55.59
N ALA A 140 -9.50 -11.10 56.55
CA ALA A 140 -9.47 -12.54 56.27
C ALA A 140 -10.83 -13.06 55.75
N GLU A 141 -11.92 -12.50 56.25
CA GLU A 141 -13.28 -12.87 55.85
C GLU A 141 -13.65 -12.29 54.48
N LYS A 142 -13.27 -11.04 54.18
CA LYS A 142 -13.36 -10.47 52.82
C LYS A 142 -12.54 -11.25 51.82
N ARG A 143 -11.34 -11.72 52.21
CA ARG A 143 -10.53 -12.59 51.36
C ARG A 143 -11.21 -13.93 51.09
N ARG A 144 -11.92 -14.51 52.07
CA ARG A 144 -12.71 -15.74 51.88
C ARG A 144 -13.94 -15.51 51.00
N GLN A 145 -14.63 -14.38 51.13
CA GLN A 145 -15.76 -14.00 50.27
C GLN A 145 -15.31 -13.76 48.82
N LEU A 146 -14.22 -13.01 48.60
CA LEU A 146 -13.60 -12.83 47.29
C LEU A 146 -13.19 -14.16 46.64
N ILE A 147 -12.61 -15.08 47.42
CA ILE A 147 -12.24 -16.41 46.92
C ILE A 147 -13.50 -17.21 46.57
N GLN A 148 -14.54 -17.16 47.39
CA GLN A 148 -15.80 -17.85 47.14
C GLN A 148 -16.57 -17.30 45.93
N GLU A 149 -16.56 -15.98 45.73
CA GLU A 149 -17.14 -15.30 44.57
C GLU A 149 -16.33 -15.58 43.30
N SER A 150 -15.00 -15.62 43.40
CA SER A 150 -14.12 -15.97 42.26
C SER A 150 -14.18 -17.45 41.89
N LYS A 151 -14.53 -18.35 42.83
CA LYS A 151 -14.68 -19.79 42.60
C LYS A 151 -15.82 -20.11 41.61
N PHE A 152 -16.83 -19.25 41.52
CA PHE A 152 -17.97 -19.44 40.61
C PHE A 152 -17.82 -18.72 39.25
N LEU A 153 -16.69 -18.05 38.99
CA LEU A 153 -16.52 -17.17 37.82
C LEU A 153 -15.74 -17.79 36.64
N GLY A 154 -15.80 -19.10 36.46
CA GLY A 154 -15.62 -19.70 35.13
C GLY A 154 -14.26 -20.34 34.84
N GLY A 155 -13.95 -21.42 35.56
CA GLY A 155 -12.82 -22.30 35.22
C GLY A 155 -13.06 -23.79 35.44
N ASP A 156 -14.10 -24.20 36.16
CA ASP A 156 -14.35 -25.61 36.48
C ASP A 156 -15.43 -26.24 35.59
N MET A 157 -15.09 -27.39 34.99
CA MET A 157 -15.96 -28.18 34.11
C MET A 157 -17.32 -28.55 34.74
N GLU A 158 -17.41 -28.58 36.07
CA GLU A 158 -18.63 -28.96 36.81
C GLU A 158 -19.65 -27.83 36.96
N HIS A 159 -19.22 -26.56 36.86
CA HIS A 159 -20.07 -25.38 37.10
C HIS A 159 -20.24 -24.49 35.87
N THR A 160 -19.48 -24.75 34.79
CA THR A 160 -19.76 -24.21 33.46
C THR A 160 -20.77 -25.10 32.73
N HIS A 161 -21.94 -24.58 32.38
CA HIS A 161 -22.84 -25.28 31.46
C HIS A 161 -22.23 -25.24 30.05
N LEU A 162 -21.53 -26.31 29.67
CA LEU A 162 -21.11 -26.50 28.29
C LEU A 162 -22.37 -26.65 27.44
N VAL A 163 -22.66 -25.64 26.63
CA VAL A 163 -23.79 -25.69 25.69
C VAL A 163 -23.49 -26.81 24.69
N LYS A 164 -24.37 -27.82 24.62
CA LYS A 164 -24.22 -28.95 23.71
C LYS A 164 -24.05 -28.45 22.28
N GLY A 165 -22.90 -28.76 21.68
CA GLY A 165 -22.59 -28.33 20.31
C GLY A 165 -21.75 -27.06 20.19
N LEU A 166 -21.30 -26.44 21.30
CA LEU A 166 -20.26 -25.40 21.24
C LEU A 166 -19.00 -25.94 20.55
N ASP A 167 -18.55 -27.13 20.93
CA ASP A 167 -17.38 -27.78 20.32
C ASP A 167 -17.61 -28.05 18.83
N PHE A 168 -18.83 -28.40 18.44
CA PHE A 168 -19.18 -28.60 17.03
C PHE A 168 -19.18 -27.28 16.25
N ALA A 169 -19.69 -26.20 16.84
CA ALA A 169 -19.65 -24.86 16.25
C ALA A 169 -18.21 -24.32 16.15
N LEU A 170 -17.37 -24.58 17.16
CA LEU A 170 -15.95 -24.26 17.16
C LEU A 170 -15.20 -25.06 16.10
N LEU A 171 -15.45 -26.37 15.99
CA LEU A 171 -14.89 -27.21 14.93
C LEU A 171 -15.34 -26.74 13.54
N GLN A 172 -16.60 -26.34 13.37
CA GLN A 172 -17.10 -25.82 12.11
C GLN A 172 -16.43 -24.49 11.74
N LYS A 173 -16.21 -23.59 12.71
CA LYS A 173 -15.46 -22.35 12.51
C LYS A 173 -14.01 -22.61 12.14
N VAL A 174 -13.32 -23.50 12.87
CA VAL A 174 -11.92 -23.85 12.59
C VAL A 174 -11.79 -24.50 11.22
N ARG A 175 -12.70 -25.41 10.85
CA ARG A 175 -12.75 -26.00 9.50
C ARG A 175 -12.95 -24.93 8.43
N ALA A 176 -13.90 -24.02 8.62
CA ALA A 176 -14.15 -22.92 7.69
C ALA A 176 -12.92 -22.00 7.56
N GLU A 177 -12.23 -21.71 8.67
CA GLU A 177 -11.03 -20.88 8.70
C GLU A 177 -9.85 -21.54 7.96
N ILE A 178 -9.65 -22.85 8.14
CA ILE A 178 -8.62 -23.60 7.39
C ILE A 178 -8.93 -23.56 5.90
N THR A 179 -10.17 -23.89 5.49
CA THR A 179 -10.54 -23.86 4.07
C THR A 179 -10.48 -22.47 3.44
N SER A 180 -10.77 -21.41 4.21
CA SER A 180 -10.65 -20.02 3.74
C SER A 180 -9.18 -19.67 3.51
N LYS A 181 -8.30 -20.04 4.46
CA LYS A 181 -6.86 -19.82 4.34
C LYS A 181 -6.25 -20.59 3.17
N GLU A 182 -6.60 -21.86 2.99
CA GLU A 182 -6.15 -22.66 1.84
C GLU A 182 -6.58 -22.02 0.52
N LYS A 183 -7.84 -21.57 0.42
CA LYS A 183 -8.33 -20.89 -0.78
C LYS A 183 -7.66 -19.53 -1.01
N GLU A 184 -7.41 -18.76 0.04
CA GLU A 184 -6.68 -17.50 -0.04
C GLU A 184 -5.22 -17.72 -0.47
N GLU A 185 -4.57 -18.79 0.02
CA GLU A 185 -3.23 -19.20 -0.39
C GLU A 185 -3.20 -19.68 -1.85
N GLU A 186 -4.20 -20.44 -2.30
CA GLU A 186 -4.37 -20.82 -3.70
C GLU A 186 -4.58 -19.59 -4.61
N ASP A 187 -5.46 -18.65 -4.23
CA ASP A 187 -5.69 -17.41 -4.96
C ASP A 187 -4.43 -16.51 -5.00
N MET A 188 -3.62 -16.54 -3.93
CA MET A 188 -2.33 -15.84 -3.87
C MET A 188 -1.29 -16.50 -4.77
N MET A 189 -1.21 -17.84 -4.77
CA MET A 189 -0.33 -18.57 -5.69
C MET A 189 -0.76 -18.43 -7.15
N GLU A 190 -2.07 -18.39 -7.44
CA GLU A 190 -2.58 -18.16 -8.79
C GLU A 190 -2.28 -16.73 -9.25
N LYS A 191 -2.38 -15.73 -8.36
CA LYS A 191 -1.95 -14.34 -8.64
C LYS A 191 -0.45 -14.27 -8.87
N VAL A 192 0.38 -14.94 -8.07
CA VAL A 192 1.83 -14.99 -8.28
C VAL A 192 2.17 -15.66 -9.61
N GLN A 193 1.51 -16.76 -10.00
CA GLN A 193 1.72 -17.38 -11.32
C GLN A 193 1.21 -16.50 -12.48
N LYS A 194 0.11 -15.77 -12.30
CA LYS A 194 -0.38 -14.76 -13.26
C LYS A 194 0.53 -13.53 -13.33
N GLU A 195 1.18 -13.16 -12.23
CA GLU A 195 2.17 -12.08 -12.20
C GLU A 195 3.50 -12.54 -12.79
N ASP A 196 3.96 -13.78 -12.56
CA ASP A 196 5.16 -14.35 -13.18
C ASP A 196 4.98 -14.49 -14.70
N SER A 197 3.82 -14.94 -15.17
CA SER A 197 3.50 -14.95 -16.60
C SER A 197 3.36 -13.54 -17.18
N ASN A 198 2.84 -12.56 -16.43
CA ASN A 198 2.86 -11.14 -16.84
C ASN A 198 4.26 -10.51 -16.78
N ILE A 199 5.14 -10.93 -15.86
CA ILE A 199 6.53 -10.48 -15.74
C ILE A 199 7.35 -11.04 -16.91
N THR A 200 7.11 -12.29 -17.36
CA THR A 200 7.71 -12.78 -18.60
C THR A 200 7.25 -12.00 -19.84
N HIS A 201 6.04 -11.45 -19.83
CA HIS A 201 5.54 -10.55 -20.87
C HIS A 201 5.96 -9.07 -20.70
N SER A 202 6.20 -8.61 -19.47
CA SER A 202 6.53 -7.21 -19.10
C SER A 202 8.04 -6.94 -19.07
N LEU A 203 8.88 -7.94 -18.75
CA LEU A 203 10.34 -7.86 -18.94
C LEU A 203 10.72 -7.82 -20.42
N ASN A 204 9.82 -8.23 -21.33
CA ASN A 204 9.95 -7.95 -22.76
C ASN A 204 9.70 -6.47 -23.10
N SER A 205 9.14 -5.67 -22.19
CA SER A 205 8.82 -4.25 -22.43
C SER A 205 9.91 -3.29 -21.94
N ASN A 206 10.69 -3.64 -20.91
CA ASN A 206 11.58 -2.66 -20.25
C ASN A 206 13.10 -2.92 -20.42
N HIS A 207 13.53 -4.02 -21.06
CA HIS A 207 14.94 -4.23 -21.42
C HIS A 207 15.16 -4.48 -22.92
N CYS A 208 14.31 -3.91 -23.77
CA CYS A 208 14.30 -4.26 -25.18
C CYS A 208 14.09 -3.04 -26.08
N VAL A 209 14.94 -2.02 -25.94
CA VAL A 209 15.21 -1.13 -27.09
C VAL A 209 16.14 -1.82 -28.10
N ILE A 210 16.94 -2.80 -27.65
CA ILE A 210 17.94 -3.50 -28.48
C ILE A 210 17.35 -4.72 -29.22
N ALA A 211 16.26 -5.34 -28.73
CA ALA A 211 15.65 -6.52 -29.35
C ALA A 211 14.38 -6.23 -30.20
N LEU A 212 14.24 -4.99 -30.70
CA LEU A 212 13.34 -4.72 -31.83
C LEU A 212 13.94 -5.23 -33.16
N SER A 213 15.26 -5.16 -33.33
CA SER A 213 15.93 -5.67 -34.53
C SER A 213 15.97 -7.21 -34.54
N PRO A 214 15.76 -7.87 -35.70
CA PRO A 214 15.93 -9.32 -35.83
C PRO A 214 17.30 -9.82 -35.32
N SER A 215 18.35 -9.02 -35.50
CA SER A 215 19.70 -9.33 -34.98
C SER A 215 19.76 -9.29 -33.46
N GLY A 216 19.20 -8.25 -32.83
CA GLY A 216 19.16 -8.11 -31.38
C GLY A 216 18.38 -9.23 -30.68
N ARG A 217 17.30 -9.72 -31.29
CA ARG A 217 16.57 -10.90 -30.79
C ARG A 217 17.42 -12.16 -30.82
N ASN A 218 18.22 -12.36 -31.87
CA ASN A 218 19.12 -13.51 -31.97
C ASN A 218 20.24 -13.43 -30.93
N ILE A 219 20.85 -12.26 -30.74
CA ILE A 219 21.89 -12.04 -29.73
C ILE A 219 21.33 -12.32 -28.33
N TYR A 220 20.15 -11.79 -28.01
CA TYR A 220 19.49 -12.03 -26.72
C TYR A 220 19.21 -13.52 -26.50
N ARG A 221 18.75 -14.24 -27.53
CA ARG A 221 18.50 -15.67 -27.45
C ARG A 221 19.79 -16.45 -27.16
N VAL A 222 20.90 -16.11 -27.83
CA VAL A 222 22.19 -16.79 -27.63
C VAL A 222 22.83 -16.45 -26.29
N VAL A 223 22.67 -15.23 -25.77
CA VAL A 223 23.33 -14.84 -24.51
C VAL A 223 22.56 -15.32 -23.28
N PHE A 224 21.22 -15.23 -23.31
CA PHE A 224 20.39 -15.42 -22.12
C PHE A 224 19.51 -16.66 -22.15
N ARG A 225 19.24 -17.25 -23.33
CA ARG A 225 18.35 -18.43 -23.43
C ARG A 225 19.08 -19.74 -23.68
N THR A 226 20.32 -19.74 -24.17
CA THR A 226 21.13 -20.96 -24.15
C THR A 226 21.68 -21.11 -22.74
N GLY A 227 21.28 -22.17 -22.04
CA GLY A 227 21.88 -22.53 -20.76
C GLY A 227 23.40 -22.64 -20.87
N GLY A 228 24.10 -22.43 -19.75
CA GLY A 228 25.57 -22.46 -19.74
C GLY A 228 26.11 -23.73 -20.39
N VAL A 229 27.06 -23.58 -21.32
CA VAL A 229 27.69 -24.71 -21.99
C VAL A 229 28.39 -25.58 -20.94
N GLU A 230 28.07 -26.87 -20.93
CA GLU A 230 28.76 -27.84 -20.09
C GLU A 230 30.24 -27.88 -20.48
N ARG A 231 31.11 -27.52 -19.54
CA ARG A 231 32.56 -27.54 -19.75
C ARG A 231 33.12 -28.80 -19.11
N ASN A 232 33.63 -29.70 -19.94
CA ASN A 232 34.40 -30.84 -19.44
C ASN A 232 35.84 -30.41 -19.14
N GLU A 233 36.23 -30.50 -17.87
CA GLU A 233 37.55 -30.09 -17.39
C GLU A 233 38.70 -30.95 -17.93
N LEU A 234 38.43 -32.20 -18.36
CA LEU A 234 39.44 -33.09 -18.91
C LEU A 234 40.03 -32.57 -20.23
N PHE A 235 39.33 -31.69 -20.93
CA PHE A 235 39.86 -31.03 -22.14
C PHE A 235 40.86 -29.91 -21.85
N LEU A 236 41.12 -29.58 -20.58
CA LEU A 236 42.24 -28.70 -20.25
C LEU A 236 43.56 -29.38 -20.65
N PRO A 237 44.57 -28.60 -21.11
CA PRO A 237 45.86 -29.15 -21.50
C PRO A 237 46.45 -30.03 -20.39
N GLY A 238 46.85 -31.25 -20.76
CA GLY A 238 47.49 -32.18 -19.83
C GLY A 238 46.55 -32.89 -18.85
N ARG A 239 45.22 -32.82 -19.01
CA ARG A 239 44.26 -33.55 -18.17
C ARG A 239 43.64 -34.80 -18.80
N MET A 240 43.72 -34.95 -20.12
CA MET A 240 43.22 -36.13 -20.83
C MET A 240 44.29 -36.66 -21.78
N ALA A 241 44.51 -37.97 -21.72
CA ALA A 241 45.42 -38.67 -22.62
C ALA A 241 44.71 -39.85 -23.28
N PHE A 242 45.06 -40.11 -24.54
CA PHE A 242 44.61 -41.28 -25.27
C PHE A 242 45.79 -42.22 -25.46
N LEU A 243 45.63 -43.46 -25.00
CA LEU A 243 46.57 -44.53 -25.28
C LEU A 243 46.04 -45.31 -26.48
N TRP A 244 46.84 -45.37 -27.53
CA TRP A 244 46.52 -46.15 -28.72
C TRP A 244 47.07 -47.56 -28.56
N GLY A 245 46.18 -48.52 -28.30
CA GLY A 245 46.54 -49.95 -28.26
C GLY A 245 46.65 -50.55 -29.66
N SER A 246 47.36 -51.68 -29.77
CA SER A 246 47.47 -52.46 -31.02
C SER A 246 46.12 -52.97 -31.55
N ASN A 247 45.09 -53.00 -30.71
CA ASN A 247 43.72 -53.41 -31.06
C ASN A 247 42.88 -52.31 -31.73
N SER A 248 43.47 -51.22 -32.20
CA SER A 248 42.79 -50.15 -32.96
C SER A 248 41.63 -49.43 -32.24
N TYR A 249 41.54 -49.58 -30.92
CA TYR A 249 40.68 -48.78 -30.05
C TYR A 249 41.51 -47.81 -29.22
N ALA A 250 41.01 -46.59 -29.07
CA ALA A 250 41.60 -45.57 -28.20
C ALA A 250 40.88 -45.59 -26.85
N GLU A 251 41.63 -45.85 -25.78
CA GLU A 251 41.12 -45.78 -24.41
C GLU A 251 41.47 -44.39 -23.82
N CYS A 252 40.47 -43.74 -23.24
CA CYS A 252 40.58 -42.39 -22.67
C CYS A 252 40.88 -42.48 -21.17
N TYR A 253 41.97 -41.85 -20.73
CA TYR A 253 42.35 -41.80 -19.33
C TYR A 253 42.56 -40.36 -18.85
N PRO A 254 42.21 -40.03 -17.59
CA PRO A 254 42.67 -38.80 -16.96
C PRO A 254 44.20 -38.87 -16.86
N ALA A 255 44.88 -37.84 -17.35
CA ALA A 255 46.33 -37.73 -17.25
C ALA A 255 46.71 -37.40 -15.80
N THR A 256 47.63 -38.20 -15.24
CA THR A 256 48.19 -38.03 -13.88
C THR A 256 49.35 -37.05 -13.87
#